data_AF-A0A2K1EI12-F1
#
_entry.id   AF-A0A2K1EI12-F1
#
_cell.length_a   1.000
_cell.length_b   1.000
_cell.length_c   1.000
_cell.angle_alpha   90.00
_cell.angle_beta   90.00
_cell.angle_gamma   90.00
#
_symmetry.space_group_name_H-M   'P 1'
#
loop_
_entity.id
_entity.type
_entity.pdbx_description
1 polymer ?
#
loop_
_entity_poly.entity_id
_entity_poly.type
_entity_poly.pdbx_seq_one_letter_code
_entity_poly.pdbx_strand_id
1 'polypeptide(L)'
;MLLPSVTHAATKTVEGMLGFSPPDGTTVKSSRNYTTDFNAEKAIDGNIQTPWNAGTYKGNIELNFPTAIEFNFVHITTNASPPRAVSYTIYGLKEGKWVQISESITHTLKAANTTPPPIKVKQGAYSGIKIDGDGGSSWLAITEITLGTFETIDLTGQPQNASANLNWNTIKEATNYKINYGTQSNKYSDSISVEKDSEGNYVIPNLTNGTTYYFQVVAIFNGVETVVSNEVAVTPNEAKTTEPTTPDNPSTGEPSKPSEPGTTNPGEPSTGEPTNPQSPSGNRAILVVTMTSGLEKEFDLSIKEVNDFISWYESKQAGSGSASYAINKHDNNKGPFSSRKDYMLYDRILTFEVSEYSK
;
A
#
# COMPACT_ATOMS: atom_id res chain seq x y z
N MET A 1 -27.20 2.02 23.13
CA MET A 1 -27.35 0.61 23.57
C MET A 1 -26.08 -0.09 23.13
N LEU A 2 -25.13 -0.31 24.05
CA LEU A 2 -23.88 -1.01 23.75
C LEU A 2 -24.24 -2.48 23.50
N LEU A 3 -23.88 -3.01 22.33
CA LEU A 3 -23.97 -4.44 22.05
C LEU A 3 -23.09 -5.18 23.07
N PRO A 4 -23.54 -6.30 23.65
CA PRO A 4 -22.72 -7.08 24.55
C PRO A 4 -21.48 -7.56 23.81
N SER A 5 -20.31 -7.36 24.42
CA SER A 5 -19.02 -7.84 23.90
C SER A 5 -19.12 -9.34 23.63
N VAL A 6 -19.17 -9.71 22.36
CA VAL A 6 -19.06 -11.11 21.93
C VAL A 6 -17.64 -11.54 22.27
N THR A 7 -17.50 -12.36 23.30
CA THR A 7 -16.25 -13.04 23.63
C THR A 7 -15.73 -13.75 22.39
N HIS A 8 -14.60 -13.29 21.86
CA HIS A 8 -13.88 -13.90 20.75
C HIS A 8 -13.30 -15.24 21.24
N ALA A 9 -14.13 -16.29 21.26
CA ALA A 9 -13.76 -17.60 21.79
C ALA A 9 -12.86 -18.43 20.86
N ALA A 10 -12.34 -17.85 19.78
CA ALA A 10 -11.48 -18.53 18.83
C ALA A 10 -10.18 -17.74 18.62
N THR A 11 -9.06 -18.29 19.07
CA THR A 11 -7.73 -17.65 19.05
C THR A 11 -6.72 -18.38 18.17
N LYS A 12 -7.06 -19.56 17.63
CA LYS A 12 -6.11 -20.35 16.83
C LYS A 12 -6.04 -19.82 15.39
N THR A 13 -4.98 -19.07 15.09
CA THR A 13 -4.67 -18.64 13.71
C THR A 13 -4.13 -19.80 12.88
N VAL A 14 -4.29 -19.72 11.56
CA VAL A 14 -3.64 -20.64 10.60
C VAL A 14 -2.63 -19.85 9.79
N GLU A 15 -1.39 -20.34 9.71
CA GLU A 15 -0.33 -19.68 8.96
C GLU A 15 -0.73 -19.49 7.49
N GLY A 16 -0.53 -18.29 6.96
CA GLY A 16 -0.92 -17.94 5.59
C GLY A 16 -2.40 -17.57 5.41
N MET A 17 -3.22 -17.62 6.47
CA MET A 17 -4.64 -17.26 6.43
C MET A 17 -5.00 -16.13 7.39
N LEU A 18 -5.94 -15.27 6.97
CA LEU A 18 -6.61 -14.29 7.83
C LEU A 18 -7.60 -14.94 8.80
N GLY A 19 -7.82 -14.29 9.93
CA GLY A 19 -8.82 -14.71 10.91
C GLY A 19 -8.36 -15.88 11.78
N PHE A 20 -9.33 -16.62 12.31
CA PHE A 20 -9.14 -17.71 13.25
C PHE A 20 -9.86 -18.98 12.79
N SER A 21 -9.34 -20.12 13.24
CA SER A 21 -9.99 -21.43 13.08
C SER A 21 -11.36 -21.40 13.76
N PRO A 22 -12.36 -22.12 13.25
CA PRO A 22 -13.64 -22.29 13.92
C PRO A 22 -13.47 -22.69 15.40
N PRO A 23 -14.35 -22.25 16.31
CA PRO A 23 -14.19 -22.50 17.76
C PRO A 23 -14.06 -23.99 18.10
N ASP A 24 -13.32 -24.32 19.15
CA ASP A 24 -13.19 -25.69 19.65
C ASP A 24 -14.56 -26.32 19.94
N GLY A 25 -14.78 -27.54 19.49
CA GLY A 25 -16.08 -28.22 19.57
C GLY A 25 -17.02 -27.93 18.40
N THR A 26 -16.57 -27.17 17.39
CA THR A 26 -17.26 -27.07 16.10
C THR A 26 -17.44 -28.47 15.51
N THR A 27 -18.67 -28.81 15.13
CA THR A 27 -18.95 -30.07 14.42
C THR A 27 -19.02 -29.84 12.93
N VAL A 28 -18.45 -30.76 12.16
CA VAL A 28 -18.40 -30.66 10.70
C VAL A 28 -19.29 -31.71 10.05
N LYS A 29 -20.05 -31.29 9.04
CA LYS A 29 -20.75 -32.19 8.12
C LYS A 29 -20.41 -31.79 6.69
N SER A 30 -20.43 -32.75 5.79
CA SER A 30 -20.28 -32.48 4.36
C SER A 30 -21.33 -33.24 3.57
N SER A 31 -21.59 -32.77 2.35
CA SER A 31 -22.47 -33.47 1.41
C SER A 31 -21.94 -34.87 1.09
N ARG A 32 -20.61 -35.02 1.03
CA ARG A 32 -19.90 -36.27 0.74
C ARG A 32 -18.43 -36.14 1.13
N ASN A 33 -17.80 -37.28 1.45
CA ASN A 33 -16.35 -37.43 1.52
C ASN A 33 -15.90 -38.41 0.44
N TYR A 34 -14.81 -38.10 -0.27
CA TYR A 34 -14.26 -39.00 -1.28
C TYR A 34 -13.76 -40.31 -0.67
N THR A 35 -12.99 -40.22 0.41
CA THR A 35 -12.54 -41.33 1.25
C THR A 35 -12.54 -40.91 2.72
N THR A 36 -12.21 -41.83 3.63
CA THR A 36 -12.00 -41.54 5.05
C THR A 36 -10.84 -40.59 5.30
N ASP A 37 -9.83 -40.58 4.44
CA ASP A 37 -8.62 -39.74 4.61
C ASP A 37 -8.85 -38.30 4.13
N PHE A 38 -9.78 -38.10 3.19
CA PHE A 38 -10.20 -36.80 2.66
C PHE A 38 -11.56 -36.37 3.23
N ASN A 39 -11.74 -36.57 4.54
CA ASN A 39 -12.99 -36.25 5.23
C ASN A 39 -13.11 -34.76 5.58
N ALA A 40 -14.30 -34.34 5.99
CA ALA A 40 -14.64 -32.92 6.21
C ALA A 40 -13.88 -32.25 7.36
N GLU A 41 -13.42 -33.00 8.37
CA GLU A 41 -12.64 -32.46 9.50
C GLU A 41 -11.32 -31.85 9.02
N LYS A 42 -10.83 -32.28 7.85
CA LYS A 42 -9.64 -31.72 7.20
C LYS A 42 -9.76 -30.24 6.83
N ALA A 43 -10.98 -29.73 6.69
CA ALA A 43 -11.19 -28.32 6.36
C ALA A 43 -11.02 -27.38 7.56
N ILE A 44 -10.79 -27.88 8.78
CA ILE A 44 -10.65 -27.09 10.00
C ILE A 44 -9.51 -27.60 10.92
N ASP A 45 -8.61 -28.44 10.42
CA ASP A 45 -7.58 -29.09 11.25
C ASP A 45 -6.34 -28.20 11.50
N GLY A 46 -6.28 -27.02 10.87
CA GLY A 46 -5.16 -26.08 10.95
C GLY A 46 -3.98 -26.46 10.05
N ASN A 47 -4.15 -27.42 9.13
CA ASN A 47 -3.18 -27.78 8.11
C ASN A 47 -3.71 -27.53 6.69
N ILE A 48 -3.24 -26.43 6.09
CA ILE A 48 -3.58 -26.01 4.72
C ILE A 48 -3.18 -26.99 3.60
N GLN A 49 -2.47 -28.08 3.91
CA GLN A 49 -2.05 -29.10 2.94
C GLN A 49 -2.98 -30.32 2.89
N THR A 50 -3.89 -30.49 3.85
CA THR A 50 -4.77 -31.67 3.93
C THR A 50 -6.18 -31.34 3.48
N PRO A 51 -6.65 -31.82 2.31
CA PRO A 51 -7.97 -31.46 1.81
C PRO A 51 -9.08 -32.32 2.39
N TRP A 52 -10.21 -31.69 2.72
CA TRP A 52 -11.51 -32.31 2.47
C TRP A 52 -11.73 -32.37 0.95
N ASN A 53 -12.20 -33.52 0.44
CA ASN A 53 -12.56 -33.68 -0.97
C ASN A 53 -13.99 -34.20 -1.08
N ALA A 54 -14.85 -33.47 -1.80
CA ALA A 54 -16.26 -33.83 -1.97
C ALA A 54 -16.48 -35.09 -2.84
N GLY A 55 -15.44 -35.57 -3.53
CA GLY A 55 -15.50 -36.69 -4.48
C GLY A 55 -16.34 -36.41 -5.72
N THR A 56 -16.78 -35.17 -5.90
CA THR A 56 -17.60 -34.65 -6.99
C THR A 56 -17.22 -33.18 -7.22
N TYR A 57 -17.61 -32.60 -8.36
CA TYR A 57 -17.30 -31.21 -8.66
C TYR A 57 -18.17 -30.19 -7.91
N LYS A 58 -19.28 -30.63 -7.30
CA LYS A 58 -20.15 -29.78 -6.47
C LYS A 58 -20.41 -30.43 -5.12
N GLY A 59 -20.32 -29.66 -4.06
CA GLY A 59 -20.58 -30.15 -2.72
C GLY A 59 -20.77 -29.03 -1.73
N ASN A 60 -21.07 -29.40 -0.49
CA ASN A 60 -21.12 -28.45 0.61
C ASN A 60 -20.44 -29.00 1.86
N ILE A 61 -20.00 -28.08 2.70
CA ILE A 61 -19.52 -28.34 4.05
C ILE A 61 -20.26 -27.41 5.02
N GLU A 62 -20.73 -27.96 6.12
CA GLU A 62 -21.45 -27.29 7.19
C GLU A 62 -20.62 -27.36 8.46
N LEU A 63 -20.34 -26.21 9.05
CA LEU A 63 -19.72 -26.07 10.36
C LEU A 63 -20.80 -25.58 11.33
N ASN A 64 -21.09 -26.35 12.37
CA ASN A 64 -21.97 -25.90 13.45
C ASN A 64 -21.11 -25.54 14.66
N PHE A 65 -21.19 -24.30 15.09
CA PHE A 65 -20.39 -23.78 16.18
C PHE A 65 -21.05 -24.08 17.53
N PRO A 66 -20.28 -24.34 18.60
CA PRO A 66 -20.84 -24.53 19.94
C PRO A 66 -21.49 -23.25 20.50
N THR A 67 -21.05 -22.08 20.01
CA THR A 67 -21.59 -20.77 20.37
C THR A 67 -21.54 -19.88 19.14
N ALA A 68 -22.54 -19.01 18.99
CA ALA A 68 -22.57 -18.08 17.87
C ALA A 68 -21.37 -17.12 17.92
N ILE A 69 -20.74 -16.91 16.78
CA ILE A 69 -19.59 -16.01 16.62
C ILE A 69 -19.91 -14.93 15.59
N GLU A 70 -19.39 -13.74 15.83
CA GLU A 70 -19.50 -12.62 14.90
C GLU A 70 -18.33 -12.64 13.90
N PHE A 71 -18.64 -12.53 12.61
CA PHE A 71 -17.66 -12.43 11.53
C PHE A 71 -18.24 -11.67 10.33
N ASN A 72 -17.36 -11.14 9.48
CA ASN A 72 -17.72 -10.49 8.22
C ASN A 72 -16.89 -10.99 7.03
N PHE A 73 -16.07 -12.01 7.22
CA PHE A 73 -15.47 -12.78 6.13
C PHE A 73 -15.30 -14.26 6.46
N VAL A 74 -15.17 -15.05 5.40
CA VAL A 74 -14.69 -16.44 5.42
C VAL A 74 -13.47 -16.54 4.51
N HIS A 75 -12.38 -17.13 4.99
CA HIS A 75 -11.18 -17.32 4.20
C HIS A 75 -10.97 -18.81 3.99
N ILE A 76 -10.83 -19.22 2.72
CA ILE A 76 -10.86 -20.62 2.31
C ILE A 76 -9.56 -20.90 1.57
N THR A 77 -8.78 -21.86 2.06
CA THR A 77 -7.70 -22.45 1.24
C THR A 77 -8.27 -23.61 0.46
N THR A 78 -8.01 -23.63 -0.84
CA THR A 78 -8.59 -24.61 -1.76
C THR A 78 -7.50 -25.41 -2.45
N ASN A 79 -7.80 -26.69 -2.69
CA ASN A 79 -7.01 -27.52 -3.60
C ASN A 79 -7.79 -27.71 -4.91
N ALA A 80 -7.17 -27.31 -6.02
CA ALA A 80 -7.68 -27.50 -7.37
C ALA A 80 -6.57 -28.05 -8.27
N SER A 81 -6.54 -29.36 -8.46
CA SER A 81 -5.65 -30.01 -9.45
C SER A 81 -6.48 -30.58 -10.62
N PRO A 82 -6.31 -30.08 -11.86
CA PRO A 82 -5.47 -28.94 -12.26
C PRO A 82 -6.02 -27.58 -11.77
N PRO A 83 -5.16 -26.52 -11.72
CA PRO A 83 -5.58 -25.17 -11.35
C PRO A 83 -6.66 -24.64 -12.30
N ARG A 84 -7.70 -24.03 -11.74
CA ARG A 84 -8.91 -23.60 -12.47
C ARG A 84 -9.74 -22.64 -11.63
N ALA A 85 -10.87 -22.20 -12.18
CA ALA A 85 -11.85 -21.43 -11.44
C ALA A 85 -12.63 -22.34 -10.47
N VAL A 86 -12.76 -21.89 -9.22
CA VAL A 86 -13.60 -22.52 -8.18
C VAL A 86 -14.51 -21.44 -7.59
N SER A 87 -15.77 -21.77 -7.36
CA SER A 87 -16.75 -20.81 -6.84
C SER A 87 -17.32 -21.24 -5.49
N TYR A 88 -17.64 -20.27 -4.64
CA TYR A 88 -18.22 -20.49 -3.32
C TYR A 88 -19.39 -19.55 -3.06
N THR A 89 -20.42 -20.06 -2.38
CA THR A 89 -21.50 -19.26 -1.78
C THR A 89 -21.59 -19.61 -0.29
N ILE A 90 -21.60 -18.59 0.56
CA ILE A 90 -21.59 -18.74 2.01
C ILE A 90 -22.97 -18.47 2.59
N TYR A 91 -23.39 -19.33 3.50
CA TYR A 91 -24.59 -19.20 4.30
C TYR A 91 -24.23 -19.18 5.78
N GLY A 92 -24.92 -18.37 6.58
CA GLY A 92 -24.82 -18.36 8.03
C GLY A 92 -26.04 -19.05 8.65
N LEU A 93 -25.81 -19.82 9.72
CA LEU A 93 -26.90 -20.41 10.51
C LEU A 93 -27.42 -19.36 11.48
N LYS A 94 -28.68 -18.97 11.30
CA LYS A 94 -29.36 -18.02 12.17
C LYS A 94 -30.74 -18.56 12.52
N GLU A 95 -31.04 -18.65 13.82
CA GLU A 95 -32.34 -19.14 14.32
C GLU A 95 -32.71 -20.52 13.72
N GLY A 96 -31.72 -21.40 13.58
CA GLY A 96 -31.90 -22.76 13.03
C GLY A 96 -32.11 -22.83 11.51
N LYS A 97 -31.95 -21.72 10.78
CA LYS A 97 -32.09 -21.66 9.32
C LYS A 97 -30.81 -21.17 8.66
N TRP A 98 -30.46 -21.78 7.54
CA TRP A 98 -29.38 -21.30 6.67
C TRP A 98 -29.85 -20.08 5.89
N VAL A 99 -29.16 -18.95 6.05
CA VAL A 99 -29.42 -17.70 5.34
C VAL A 99 -28.19 -17.38 4.49
N GLN A 100 -28.37 -17.06 3.21
CA GLN A 100 -27.26 -16.67 2.35
C GLN A 100 -26.67 -15.33 2.83
N ILE A 101 -25.34 -15.28 2.99
CA ILE A 101 -24.62 -14.12 3.52
C ILE A 101 -23.51 -13.63 2.59
N SER A 102 -23.27 -14.31 1.46
CA SER A 102 -22.42 -13.82 0.37
C SER A 102 -23.12 -13.98 -0.97
N GLU A 103 -22.71 -13.19 -1.96
CA GLU A 103 -22.92 -13.58 -3.36
C GLU A 103 -22.05 -14.81 -3.70
N SER A 104 -22.32 -15.44 -4.84
CA SER A 104 -21.42 -16.45 -5.39
C SER A 104 -20.15 -15.77 -5.89
N ILE A 105 -19.00 -16.17 -5.36
CA ILE A 105 -17.69 -15.60 -5.70
C ILE A 105 -16.85 -16.67 -6.37
N THR A 106 -16.21 -16.31 -7.49
CA THR A 106 -15.34 -17.19 -8.26
C THR A 106 -13.89 -16.77 -8.10
N HIS A 107 -13.03 -17.71 -7.74
CA HIS A 107 -11.59 -17.52 -7.67
C HIS A 107 -10.90 -18.29 -8.81
N THR A 108 -10.14 -17.58 -9.64
CA THR A 108 -9.29 -18.21 -10.67
C THR A 108 -7.94 -18.56 -10.06
N LEU A 109 -7.68 -19.86 -9.93
CA LEU A 109 -6.49 -20.37 -9.24
C LEU A 109 -5.35 -20.62 -10.24
N LYS A 110 -4.14 -20.16 -9.89
CA LYS A 110 -2.93 -20.33 -10.71
C LYS A 110 -2.06 -21.52 -10.27
N ALA A 111 -2.30 -22.05 -9.07
CA ALA A 111 -1.60 -23.19 -8.51
C ALA A 111 -2.61 -24.16 -7.88
N ALA A 112 -2.17 -25.39 -7.59
CA ALA A 112 -3.06 -26.42 -7.08
C ALA A 112 -3.55 -26.12 -5.66
N ASN A 113 -2.64 -25.82 -4.73
CA ASN A 113 -2.99 -25.30 -3.40
C ASN A 113 -2.92 -23.78 -3.43
N THR A 114 -4.01 -23.10 -3.11
CA THR A 114 -4.05 -21.63 -3.11
C THR A 114 -5.01 -21.14 -2.03
N THR A 115 -4.58 -20.07 -1.36
CA THR A 115 -5.40 -19.29 -0.43
C THR A 115 -5.81 -18.00 -1.14
N PRO A 116 -6.92 -18.00 -1.90
CA PRO A 116 -7.42 -16.80 -2.57
C PRO A 116 -7.86 -15.72 -1.55
N PRO A 117 -8.10 -14.47 -2.01
CA PRO A 117 -8.65 -13.42 -1.16
C PRO A 117 -9.87 -13.87 -0.36
N PRO A 118 -10.02 -13.42 0.90
CA PRO A 118 -11.16 -13.76 1.75
C PRO A 118 -12.49 -13.35 1.12
N ILE A 119 -13.49 -14.21 1.28
CA ILE A 119 -14.86 -13.97 0.85
C ILE A 119 -15.53 -13.07 1.89
N LYS A 120 -15.86 -11.84 1.48
CA LYS A 120 -16.67 -10.92 2.29
C LYS A 120 -18.08 -11.47 2.44
N VAL A 121 -18.60 -11.42 3.66
CA VAL A 121 -19.97 -11.83 3.98
C VAL A 121 -20.69 -10.71 4.74
N LYS A 122 -22.02 -10.79 4.78
CA LYS A 122 -22.84 -9.91 5.62
C LYS A 122 -22.46 -10.12 7.09
N GLN A 123 -21.95 -9.07 7.72
CA GLN A 123 -21.58 -9.08 9.13
C GLN A 123 -22.76 -9.50 10.02
N GLY A 124 -22.48 -10.37 10.98
CA GLY A 124 -23.43 -10.77 12.00
C GLY A 124 -22.91 -11.93 12.85
N ALA A 125 -23.64 -12.22 13.92
CA ALA A 125 -23.41 -13.41 14.74
C ALA A 125 -24.20 -14.60 14.17
N TYR A 126 -23.50 -15.70 13.90
CA TYR A 126 -24.09 -16.93 13.35
C TYR A 126 -23.64 -18.14 14.17
N SER A 127 -24.53 -19.12 14.35
CA SER A 127 -24.26 -20.37 15.08
C SER A 127 -23.61 -21.45 14.21
N GLY A 128 -23.23 -21.10 12.97
CA GLY A 128 -22.62 -22.01 12.01
C GLY A 128 -22.47 -21.35 10.64
N ILE A 129 -21.71 -21.99 9.77
CA ILE A 129 -21.63 -21.65 8.34
C ILE A 129 -21.89 -22.87 7.48
N LYS A 130 -22.45 -22.65 6.29
CA LYS A 130 -22.48 -23.62 5.21
C LYS A 130 -21.81 -22.99 4.00
N ILE A 131 -20.89 -23.73 3.40
CA ILE A 131 -20.17 -23.34 2.19
C ILE A 131 -20.63 -24.25 1.07
N ASP A 132 -21.40 -23.72 0.13
CA ASP A 132 -21.71 -24.42 -1.11
C ASP A 132 -20.59 -24.11 -2.11
N GLY A 133 -19.92 -25.15 -2.61
CA GLY A 133 -18.79 -25.02 -3.53
C GLY A 133 -19.04 -25.65 -4.90
N ASP A 134 -18.51 -25.00 -5.93
CA ASP A 134 -18.41 -25.51 -7.30
C ASP A 134 -16.94 -25.53 -7.70
N GLY A 135 -16.38 -26.74 -7.71
CA GLY A 135 -15.02 -27.04 -8.15
C GLY A 135 -14.80 -26.90 -9.66
N GLY A 136 -15.80 -26.49 -10.45
CA GLY A 136 -15.69 -26.31 -11.90
C GLY A 136 -15.58 -27.65 -12.63
N SER A 137 -14.52 -27.83 -13.43
CA SER A 137 -14.34 -29.02 -14.27
C SER A 137 -13.75 -30.24 -13.56
N SER A 138 -13.46 -30.15 -12.26
CA SER A 138 -12.91 -31.26 -11.45
C SER A 138 -13.41 -31.17 -10.00
N TRP A 139 -13.03 -32.11 -9.15
CA TRP A 139 -13.52 -32.26 -7.77
C TRP A 139 -13.36 -30.99 -6.92
N LEU A 140 -14.35 -30.72 -6.08
CA LEU A 140 -14.27 -29.68 -5.06
C LEU A 140 -13.40 -30.17 -3.90
N ALA A 141 -12.43 -29.35 -3.49
CA ALA A 141 -11.71 -29.55 -2.25
C ALA A 141 -11.35 -28.24 -1.54
N ILE A 142 -11.43 -28.32 -0.21
CA ILE A 142 -11.06 -27.26 0.72
C ILE A 142 -10.05 -27.86 1.68
N THR A 143 -8.91 -27.21 1.84
CA THR A 143 -7.88 -27.66 2.79
C THR A 143 -7.95 -26.93 4.12
N GLU A 144 -8.57 -25.75 4.17
CA GLU A 144 -8.73 -25.03 5.42
C GLU A 144 -9.79 -23.93 5.32
N ILE A 145 -10.48 -23.67 6.42
CA ILE A 145 -11.46 -22.60 6.59
C ILE A 145 -11.12 -21.82 7.84
N THR A 146 -11.00 -20.50 7.71
CA THR A 146 -10.92 -19.57 8.83
C THR A 146 -11.99 -18.49 8.70
N LEU A 147 -12.31 -17.86 9.83
CA LEU A 147 -13.36 -16.86 9.97
C LEU A 147 -12.81 -15.65 10.70
N GLY A 148 -13.40 -14.48 10.46
CA GLY A 148 -13.05 -13.31 11.23
C GLY A 148 -13.81 -12.06 10.86
N THR A 149 -13.47 -11.00 11.57
CA THR A 149 -13.89 -9.65 11.27
C THR A 149 -12.69 -8.87 10.75
N PHE A 150 -12.85 -8.18 9.63
CA PHE A 150 -11.93 -7.11 9.29
C PHE A 150 -12.04 -6.01 10.35
N GLU A 151 -10.93 -5.65 10.97
CA GLU A 151 -10.79 -4.36 11.62
C GLU A 151 -11.02 -3.25 10.58
N THR A 152 -11.64 -2.15 10.97
CA THR A 152 -11.75 -0.97 10.11
C THR A 152 -10.46 -0.17 10.17
N ILE A 153 -10.05 0.43 9.05
CA ILE A 153 -8.97 1.43 9.05
C ILE A 153 -9.62 2.81 9.19
N ASP A 154 -9.39 3.47 10.30
CA ASP A 154 -9.73 4.87 10.55
C ASP A 154 -8.55 5.74 10.14
N LEU A 155 -8.64 6.28 8.94
CA LEU A 155 -7.64 7.17 8.35
C LEU A 155 -7.93 8.60 8.76
N THR A 156 -6.88 9.30 9.19
CA THR A 156 -6.87 10.74 9.42
C THR A 156 -5.71 11.38 8.63
N GLY A 157 -5.85 12.66 8.31
CA GLY A 157 -4.84 13.40 7.56
C GLY A 157 -4.67 14.82 8.09
N GLN A 158 -3.43 15.27 8.21
CA GLN A 158 -3.07 16.63 8.63
C GLN A 158 -2.27 17.32 7.52
N PRO A 159 -2.62 18.57 7.15
CA PRO A 159 -1.86 19.30 6.14
C PRO A 159 -0.50 19.72 6.69
N GLN A 160 0.49 19.69 5.81
CA GLN A 160 1.83 20.22 6.03
C GLN A 160 2.25 21.03 4.78
N ASN A 161 3.40 21.68 4.84
CA ASN A 161 3.92 22.42 3.70
C ASN A 161 4.29 21.48 2.55
N ALA A 162 3.53 21.55 1.46
CA ALA A 162 3.66 20.70 0.28
C ALA A 162 3.60 19.19 0.58
N SER A 163 2.96 18.79 1.69
CA SER A 163 2.80 17.39 2.09
C SER A 163 1.54 17.17 2.92
N ALA A 164 1.17 15.90 3.09
CA ALA A 164 0.10 15.47 3.99
C ALA A 164 0.63 14.38 4.92
N ASN A 165 0.48 14.57 6.23
CA ASN A 165 0.78 13.54 7.22
C ASN A 165 -0.48 12.70 7.47
N LEU A 166 -0.44 11.43 7.09
CA LEU A 166 -1.53 10.48 7.25
C LEU A 166 -1.26 9.58 8.46
N ASN A 167 -2.31 9.30 9.22
CA ASN A 167 -2.24 8.43 10.40
C ASN A 167 -3.47 7.51 10.41
N TRP A 168 -3.27 6.23 10.73
CA TRP A 168 -4.33 5.22 10.80
C TRP A 168 -4.03 4.15 11.85
N ASN A 169 -5.06 3.44 12.31
CA ASN A 169 -4.85 2.28 13.17
C ASN A 169 -4.28 1.10 12.37
N THR A 170 -3.30 0.41 12.94
CA THR A 170 -2.68 -0.75 12.29
C THR A 170 -3.59 -1.97 12.31
N ILE A 171 -3.66 -2.69 11.19
CA ILE A 171 -4.36 -3.96 11.05
C ILE A 171 -3.38 -5.08 11.39
N LYS A 172 -3.71 -5.87 12.42
CA LYS A 172 -2.81 -6.87 13.00
C LYS A 172 -2.28 -7.87 11.97
N GLU A 173 -3.11 -8.28 11.01
CA GLU A 173 -2.73 -9.27 10.01
C GLU A 173 -2.09 -8.67 8.76
N ALA A 174 -2.19 -7.36 8.51
CA ALA A 174 -1.62 -6.75 7.30
C ALA A 174 -0.09 -7.01 7.20
N THR A 175 0.40 -7.25 5.98
CA THR A 175 1.83 -7.32 5.65
C THR A 175 2.39 -5.95 5.26
N ASN A 176 1.55 -5.12 4.64
CA ASN A 176 1.85 -3.78 4.16
C ASN A 176 0.55 -3.03 3.88
N TYR A 177 0.64 -1.76 3.54
CA TYR A 177 -0.48 -0.96 3.07
C TYR A 177 -0.20 -0.35 1.70
N LYS A 178 -1.27 -0.03 0.98
CA LYS A 178 -1.24 0.80 -0.21
C LYS A 178 -2.06 2.06 0.04
N ILE A 179 -1.46 3.21 -0.12
CA ILE A 179 -2.14 4.51 -0.02
C ILE A 179 -2.47 4.95 -1.43
N ASN A 180 -3.76 5.05 -1.76
CA ASN A 180 -4.25 5.61 -3.01
C ASN A 180 -4.60 7.09 -2.78
N TYR A 181 -4.26 7.96 -3.73
CA TYR A 181 -4.61 9.38 -3.63
C TYR A 181 -4.82 10.07 -4.98
N GLY A 182 -5.52 11.20 -4.96
CA GLY A 182 -5.83 12.00 -6.15
C GLY A 182 -6.49 13.33 -5.79
N THR A 183 -6.80 14.15 -6.78
CA THR A 183 -7.41 15.49 -6.58
C THR A 183 -8.94 15.51 -6.67
N GLN A 184 -9.56 14.35 -6.88
CA GLN A 184 -11.01 14.17 -6.92
C GLN A 184 -11.41 13.06 -5.96
N SER A 185 -12.48 13.28 -5.18
CA SER A 185 -13.03 12.27 -4.28
C SER A 185 -13.36 10.98 -5.04
N ASN A 186 -12.99 9.84 -4.44
CA ASN A 186 -13.15 8.49 -4.98
C ASN A 186 -12.46 8.25 -6.35
N LYS A 187 -11.51 9.12 -6.75
CA LYS A 187 -10.72 8.96 -7.97
C LYS A 187 -9.25 9.18 -7.67
N TYR A 188 -8.54 8.08 -7.52
CA TYR A 188 -7.12 8.07 -7.19
C TYR A 188 -6.30 7.91 -8.46
N SER A 189 -5.47 8.90 -8.77
CA SER A 189 -4.54 8.89 -9.91
C SER A 189 -3.20 8.25 -9.54
N ASP A 190 -2.86 8.26 -8.25
CA ASP A 190 -1.55 7.88 -7.73
C ASP A 190 -1.70 6.89 -6.57
N SER A 191 -0.64 6.12 -6.34
CA SER A 191 -0.57 5.21 -5.20
C SER A 191 0.86 5.03 -4.71
N ILE A 192 0.99 4.70 -3.43
CA ILE A 192 2.26 4.31 -2.81
C ILE A 192 2.08 3.08 -1.93
N SER A 193 3.01 2.13 -2.02
CA SER A 193 3.08 1.01 -1.10
C SER A 193 3.97 1.37 0.09
N VAL A 194 3.47 1.14 1.30
CA VAL A 194 4.18 1.39 2.55
C VAL A 194 4.29 0.09 3.33
N GLU A 195 5.48 -0.23 3.83
CA GLU A 195 5.65 -1.37 4.72
C GLU A 195 4.85 -1.14 6.01
N LYS A 196 4.45 -2.23 6.65
CA LYS A 196 3.75 -2.12 7.93
C LYS A 196 4.74 -1.77 9.03
N ASP A 197 4.46 -0.66 9.72
CA ASP A 197 5.09 -0.32 11.00
C ASP A 197 4.07 -0.46 12.15
N SER A 198 4.52 -0.20 13.39
CA SER A 198 3.68 -0.29 14.58
C SER A 198 2.74 0.90 14.79
N GLU A 199 2.93 1.99 14.07
CA GLU A 199 2.28 3.28 14.33
C GLU A 199 1.20 3.62 13.31
N GLY A 200 1.27 3.06 12.10
CA GLY A 200 0.35 3.33 11.01
C GLY A 200 0.43 4.80 10.58
N ASN A 201 1.59 5.27 10.15
CA ASN A 201 1.76 6.64 9.69
C ASN A 201 2.52 6.73 8.37
N TYR A 202 2.24 7.79 7.61
CA TYR A 202 3.02 8.11 6.41
C TYR A 202 2.88 9.57 6.00
N VAL A 203 3.98 10.20 5.59
CA VAL A 203 3.98 11.54 5.02
C VAL A 203 4.00 11.45 3.50
N ILE A 204 2.93 11.87 2.84
CA ILE A 204 2.87 11.99 1.38
C ILE A 204 3.56 13.31 0.98
N PRO A 205 4.72 13.27 0.29
CA PRO A 205 5.45 14.47 -0.10
C PRO A 205 4.98 15.02 -1.44
N ASN A 206 5.54 16.16 -1.85
CA ASN A 206 5.42 16.75 -3.20
C ASN A 206 3.98 17.07 -3.63
N LEU A 207 3.14 17.44 -2.68
CA LEU A 207 1.78 17.91 -2.95
C LEU A 207 1.77 19.41 -3.24
N THR A 208 0.82 19.88 -4.03
CA THR A 208 0.67 21.31 -4.33
C THR A 208 -0.13 22.01 -3.22
N ASN A 209 0.45 23.03 -2.59
CA ASN A 209 -0.27 23.85 -1.60
C ASN A 209 -1.53 24.48 -2.19
N GLY A 210 -2.60 24.53 -1.41
CA GLY A 210 -3.92 25.01 -1.83
C GLY A 210 -4.71 24.03 -2.71
N THR A 211 -4.13 22.91 -3.13
CA THR A 211 -4.86 21.83 -3.82
C THR A 211 -5.36 20.80 -2.81
N THR A 212 -6.65 20.49 -2.84
CA THR A 212 -7.21 19.41 -2.02
C THR A 212 -6.90 18.06 -2.65
N TYR A 213 -6.32 17.16 -1.85
CA TYR A 213 -6.08 15.77 -2.19
C TYR A 213 -6.95 14.87 -1.32
N TYR A 214 -7.41 13.78 -1.92
CA TYR A 214 -8.22 12.75 -1.28
C TYR A 214 -7.38 11.48 -1.15
N PHE A 215 -7.36 10.90 0.04
CA PHE A 215 -6.51 9.76 0.38
C PHE A 215 -7.35 8.61 0.90
N GLN A 216 -6.91 7.39 0.58
CA GLN A 216 -7.45 6.15 1.11
C GLN A 216 -6.30 5.16 1.35
N VAL A 217 -6.36 4.43 2.45
CA VAL A 217 -5.41 3.38 2.79
C VAL A 217 -6.07 2.01 2.59
N VAL A 218 -5.35 1.10 1.95
CA VAL A 218 -5.75 -0.29 1.72
C VAL A 218 -4.76 -1.20 2.43
N ALA A 219 -5.24 -2.00 3.38
CA ALA A 219 -4.44 -3.06 3.97
C ALA A 219 -4.22 -4.19 2.95
N ILE A 220 -3.00 -4.72 2.92
CA ILE A 220 -2.62 -5.85 2.09
C ILE A 220 -2.19 -6.99 3.00
N PHE A 221 -2.63 -8.21 2.68
CA PHE A 221 -2.20 -9.45 3.31
C PHE A 221 -1.66 -10.39 2.25
N ASN A 222 -0.38 -10.78 2.34
CA ASN A 222 0.26 -11.71 1.39
C ASN A 222 0.05 -11.30 -0.09
N GLY A 223 0.11 -9.99 -0.37
CA GLY A 223 -0.08 -9.43 -1.71
C GLY A 223 -1.53 -9.25 -2.16
N VAL A 224 -2.51 -9.55 -1.31
CA VAL A 224 -3.95 -9.37 -1.56
C VAL A 224 -4.48 -8.16 -0.81
N GLU A 225 -5.19 -7.27 -1.51
CA GLU A 225 -5.92 -6.15 -0.90
C GLU A 225 -7.14 -6.63 -0.11
N THR A 226 -7.30 -6.16 1.13
CA THR A 226 -8.32 -6.67 2.07
C THR A 226 -9.28 -5.59 2.55
N VAL A 227 -8.80 -4.75 3.46
CA VAL A 227 -9.54 -3.69 4.13
C VAL A 227 -9.22 -2.36 3.49
N VAL A 228 -10.24 -1.55 3.28
CA VAL A 228 -10.13 -0.20 2.73
C VAL A 228 -10.61 0.79 3.79
N SER A 229 -9.86 1.86 4.01
CA SER A 229 -10.21 2.91 4.98
C SER A 229 -11.37 3.78 4.51
N ASN A 230 -11.84 4.66 5.41
CA ASN A 230 -12.52 5.88 4.99
C ASN A 230 -11.61 6.74 4.08
N GLU A 231 -12.22 7.60 3.26
CA GLU A 231 -11.50 8.62 2.53
C GLU A 231 -11.28 9.86 3.42
N VAL A 232 -10.10 10.48 3.32
CA VAL A 232 -9.82 11.78 3.94
C VAL A 232 -9.41 12.81 2.90
N ALA A 233 -9.87 14.04 3.07
CA ALA A 233 -9.45 15.17 2.27
C ALA A 233 -8.43 16.02 3.04
N VAL A 234 -7.27 16.29 2.44
CA VAL A 234 -6.24 17.16 3.00
C VAL A 234 -5.87 18.23 1.98
N THR A 235 -5.78 19.47 2.42
CA THR A 235 -5.31 20.60 1.59
C THR A 235 -4.00 21.11 2.18
N PRO A 236 -2.84 20.71 1.64
CA PRO A 236 -1.53 21.22 2.06
C PRO A 236 -1.49 22.74 2.01
N ASN A 237 -0.80 23.35 2.95
CA ASN A 237 -0.70 24.80 3.07
C ASN A 237 0.73 25.22 3.40
N GLU A 238 1.09 26.43 3.01
CA GLU A 238 2.40 26.96 3.35
C GLU A 238 2.57 26.98 4.86
N ALA A 239 3.79 26.66 5.31
CA ALA A 239 4.12 26.77 6.72
C ALA A 239 3.87 28.22 7.13
N LYS A 240 2.97 28.43 8.09
CA LYS A 240 2.72 29.76 8.63
C LYS A 240 4.01 30.22 9.31
N THR A 241 4.74 31.11 8.67
CA THR A 241 5.88 31.78 9.28
C THR A 241 5.35 32.49 10.51
N THR A 242 5.72 32.02 11.70
CA THR A 242 5.56 32.85 12.90
C THR A 242 6.49 34.03 12.68
N GLU A 243 5.92 35.14 12.24
CA GLU A 243 6.62 36.41 12.15
C GLU A 243 7.26 36.70 13.52
N PRO A 244 8.58 36.93 13.60
CA PRO A 244 9.17 37.45 14.82
C PRO A 244 8.48 38.77 15.12
N THR A 245 7.80 38.90 16.25
CA THR A 245 7.31 40.19 16.73
C THR A 245 8.53 41.03 17.08
N THR A 246 9.04 41.78 16.11
CA THR A 246 9.99 42.86 16.35
C THR A 246 9.26 43.98 17.09
N PRO A 247 9.73 44.44 18.26
CA PRO A 247 9.13 45.58 18.94
C PRO A 247 9.29 46.84 18.09
N ASP A 248 8.20 47.57 17.90
CA ASP A 248 8.13 48.90 17.32
C ASP A 248 9.24 49.83 17.83
N ASN A 249 9.90 50.54 16.91
CA ASN A 249 10.25 51.95 17.16
C ASN A 249 10.37 52.74 15.83
N PRO A 250 9.94 54.02 15.78
CA PRO A 250 9.47 54.67 14.57
C PRO A 250 10.54 55.46 13.80
N SER A 251 10.18 55.70 12.54
CA SER A 251 10.80 56.56 11.53
C SER A 251 11.14 57.98 11.99
N THR A 252 12.26 58.54 11.47
CA THR A 252 12.34 59.91 10.92
C THR A 252 13.56 60.09 10.00
N GLY A 253 13.37 60.65 8.80
CA GLY A 253 14.39 61.48 8.11
C GLY A 253 14.72 61.16 6.63
N GLU A 254 14.05 61.84 5.70
CA GLU A 254 14.34 62.05 4.25
C GLU A 254 15.58 62.97 3.99
N PRO A 255 15.97 63.36 2.74
CA PRO A 255 16.18 62.64 1.46
C PRO A 255 17.52 63.04 0.76
N SER A 256 18.03 62.28 -0.23
CA SER A 256 18.80 62.85 -1.37
C SER A 256 18.85 61.93 -2.62
N LYS A 257 18.36 62.43 -3.75
CA LYS A 257 18.63 62.05 -5.18
C LYS A 257 19.68 63.09 -5.70
N PRO A 258 20.48 62.96 -6.82
CA PRO A 258 20.29 62.22 -8.09
C PRO A 258 21.51 61.51 -8.71
N SER A 259 21.29 60.65 -9.72
CA SER A 259 21.87 60.77 -11.08
C SER A 259 21.40 59.65 -12.02
N GLU A 260 20.85 60.05 -13.16
CA GLU A 260 20.80 59.33 -14.46
C GLU A 260 21.34 60.37 -15.48
N PRO A 261 22.00 60.01 -16.60
CA PRO A 261 21.28 59.44 -17.76
C PRO A 261 22.10 58.50 -18.67
N GLY A 262 21.43 57.69 -19.50
CA GLY A 262 22.07 57.03 -20.64
C GLY A 262 21.19 56.07 -21.44
N THR A 263 20.41 56.60 -22.37
CA THR A 263 19.65 55.88 -23.41
C THR A 263 20.56 55.28 -24.50
N THR A 264 20.27 54.08 -24.97
CA THR A 264 20.17 53.72 -26.40
C THR A 264 19.47 52.36 -26.61
N ASN A 265 18.59 52.33 -27.61
CA ASN A 265 18.14 51.14 -28.37
C ASN A 265 18.48 51.50 -29.84
N PRO A 266 18.90 50.59 -30.76
CA PRO A 266 18.01 49.56 -31.31
C PRO A 266 18.69 48.26 -31.82
N GLY A 267 17.94 47.14 -31.92
CA GLY A 267 18.29 46.05 -32.83
C GLY A 267 17.69 44.67 -32.50
N GLU A 268 16.70 44.25 -33.28
CA GLU A 268 16.27 42.84 -33.47
C GLU A 268 16.80 42.37 -34.85
N PRO A 269 16.80 41.08 -35.24
CA PRO A 269 17.02 39.80 -34.53
C PRO A 269 18.26 39.04 -35.10
N SER A 270 18.79 38.02 -34.40
CA SER A 270 19.53 36.95 -35.10
C SER A 270 19.44 35.61 -34.37
N THR A 271 18.83 34.66 -35.07
CA THR A 271 18.97 33.22 -34.90
C THR A 271 20.45 32.78 -34.92
N GLY A 272 20.84 31.90 -34.01
CA GLY A 272 22.16 31.27 -33.95
C GLY A 272 22.09 29.86 -33.32
N GLU A 273 22.71 28.91 -34.02
CA GLU A 273 22.76 27.45 -33.88
C GLU A 273 23.44 26.89 -32.59
N PRO A 274 23.38 25.57 -32.34
CA PRO A 274 23.66 24.96 -31.03
C PRO A 274 25.16 24.92 -30.69
N THR A 275 25.49 25.22 -29.43
CA THR A 275 26.83 25.08 -28.88
C THR A 275 27.14 23.63 -28.48
N ASN A 276 28.28 23.15 -28.97
CA ASN A 276 28.94 21.88 -28.67
C ASN A 276 29.36 21.79 -27.17
N PRO A 277 29.39 20.61 -26.52
CA PRO A 277 29.73 20.49 -25.09
C PRO A 277 31.20 20.85 -24.83
N GLN A 278 31.43 21.82 -23.96
CA GLN A 278 32.76 22.14 -23.44
C GLN A 278 33.17 21.08 -22.40
N SER A 279 34.38 20.53 -22.49
CA SER A 279 34.92 19.61 -21.49
C SER A 279 34.84 20.21 -20.08
N PRO A 280 34.26 19.50 -19.09
CA PRO A 280 34.11 20.03 -17.74
C PRO A 280 35.47 20.17 -17.03
N SER A 281 35.68 21.32 -16.40
CA SER A 281 36.82 21.57 -15.51
C SER A 281 36.85 20.57 -14.34
N GLY A 282 38.04 20.16 -13.89
CA GLY A 282 38.31 19.05 -12.96
C GLY A 282 37.78 19.13 -11.51
N ASN A 283 36.58 19.67 -11.29
CA ASN A 283 35.83 19.67 -10.03
C ASN A 283 34.44 19.01 -10.16
N ARG A 284 34.28 18.13 -11.16
CA ARG A 284 33.03 17.41 -11.45
C ARG A 284 33.30 15.90 -11.57
N ALA A 285 32.25 15.11 -11.45
CA ALA A 285 32.30 13.66 -11.65
C ALA A 285 30.96 13.17 -12.23
N ILE A 286 31.04 12.05 -12.95
CA ILE A 286 29.86 11.30 -13.36
C ILE A 286 29.42 10.40 -12.21
N LEU A 287 28.17 10.54 -11.77
CA LEU A 287 27.49 9.63 -10.87
C LEU A 287 26.53 8.77 -11.68
N VAL A 288 26.77 7.46 -11.74
CA VAL A 288 25.84 6.48 -12.30
C VAL A 288 25.14 5.76 -11.16
N VAL A 289 23.81 5.79 -11.13
CA VAL A 289 22.99 5.07 -10.14
C VAL A 289 22.25 3.95 -10.86
N THR A 290 22.52 2.70 -10.46
CA THR A 290 21.81 1.53 -10.94
C THR A 290 20.68 1.21 -9.97
N MET A 291 19.44 1.26 -10.46
CA MET A 291 18.26 0.96 -9.66
C MET A 291 18.05 -0.56 -9.51
N THR A 292 17.27 -0.99 -8.52
CA THR A 292 16.91 -2.42 -8.34
C THR A 292 16.13 -3.01 -9.51
N SER A 293 15.54 -2.17 -10.36
CA SER A 293 14.93 -2.59 -11.63
C SER A 293 15.94 -2.84 -12.75
N GLY A 294 17.23 -2.56 -12.54
CA GLY A 294 18.26 -2.53 -13.58
C GLY A 294 18.26 -1.25 -14.43
N LEU A 295 17.43 -0.25 -14.10
CA LEU A 295 17.47 1.05 -14.78
C LEU A 295 18.69 1.83 -14.31
N GLU A 296 19.50 2.32 -15.25
CA GLU A 296 20.63 3.20 -14.94
C GLU A 296 20.25 4.67 -15.15
N LYS A 297 20.71 5.52 -14.22
CA LYS A 297 20.61 6.98 -14.33
C LYS A 297 21.99 7.59 -14.19
N GLU A 298 22.37 8.41 -15.13
CA GLU A 298 23.66 9.09 -15.17
C GLU A 298 23.49 10.59 -14.90
N PHE A 299 24.38 11.14 -14.08
CA PHE A 299 24.40 12.56 -13.71
C PHE A 299 25.83 13.09 -13.77
N ASP A 300 26.04 14.23 -14.44
CA ASP A 300 27.27 15.01 -14.31
C ASP A 300 27.08 16.05 -13.19
N LEU A 301 27.82 15.87 -12.09
CA LEU A 301 27.64 16.61 -10.84
C LEU A 301 28.94 17.25 -10.38
N SER A 302 28.84 18.31 -9.57
CA SER A 302 30.01 18.79 -8.83
C SER A 302 30.44 17.77 -7.77
N ILE A 303 31.73 17.73 -7.42
CA ILE A 303 32.23 16.84 -6.35
C ILE A 303 31.49 17.07 -5.02
N LYS A 304 31.06 18.30 -4.74
CA LYS A 304 30.24 18.59 -3.55
C LYS A 304 28.91 17.82 -3.59
N GLU A 305 28.20 17.85 -4.71
CA GLU A 305 26.91 17.18 -4.86
C GLU A 305 27.03 15.66 -4.82
N VAL A 306 28.13 15.11 -5.36
CA VAL A 306 28.46 13.69 -5.24
C VAL A 306 28.68 13.32 -3.77
N ASN A 307 29.47 14.10 -3.03
CA ASN A 307 29.71 13.86 -1.60
C ASN A 307 28.44 14.01 -0.76
N ASP A 308 27.58 14.98 -1.08
CA ASP A 308 26.28 15.15 -0.43
C ASP A 308 25.38 13.92 -0.69
N PHE A 309 25.40 13.36 -1.91
CA PHE A 309 24.67 12.12 -2.25
C PHE A 309 25.21 10.91 -1.48
N ILE A 310 26.53 10.71 -1.46
CA ILE A 310 27.17 9.61 -0.72
C ILE A 310 26.85 9.73 0.77
N SER A 311 26.99 10.93 1.33
CA SER A 311 26.72 11.17 2.76
C SER A 311 25.27 10.86 3.12
N TRP A 312 24.33 11.22 2.26
CA TRP A 312 22.92 10.83 2.42
C TRP A 312 22.74 9.32 2.39
N TYR A 313 23.34 8.64 1.40
CA TYR A 313 23.21 7.19 1.23
C TYR A 313 23.77 6.43 2.45
N GLU A 314 24.97 6.78 2.90
CA GLU A 314 25.62 6.17 4.07
C GLU A 314 24.87 6.47 5.37
N SER A 315 24.38 7.71 5.54
CA SER A 315 23.54 8.04 6.71
C SER A 315 22.28 7.18 6.75
N LYS A 316 21.67 6.95 5.58
CA LYS A 316 20.48 6.10 5.44
C LYS A 316 20.78 4.63 5.67
N GLN A 317 21.92 4.15 5.18
CA GLN A 317 22.42 2.81 5.45
C GLN A 317 22.72 2.58 6.94
N ALA A 318 23.21 3.60 7.64
CA ALA A 318 23.42 3.58 9.08
C ALA A 318 22.12 3.70 9.90
N GLY A 319 20.95 3.75 9.26
CA GLY A 319 19.64 3.79 9.91
C GLY A 319 19.12 5.19 10.24
N SER A 320 19.71 6.25 9.68
CA SER A 320 19.35 7.64 9.96
C SER A 320 19.08 8.46 8.68
N GLY A 321 18.42 9.61 8.77
CA GLY A 321 18.20 10.46 7.60
C GLY A 321 17.09 9.99 6.63
N SER A 322 16.97 10.74 5.53
CA SER A 322 15.82 10.68 4.62
C SER A 322 15.82 9.42 3.75
N ALA A 323 14.64 8.88 3.42
CA ALA A 323 14.50 7.75 2.50
C ALA A 323 14.73 8.12 1.02
N SER A 324 14.79 9.41 0.69
CA SER A 324 14.99 9.91 -0.66
C SER A 324 16.03 11.03 -0.72
N TYR A 325 16.72 11.16 -1.86
CA TYR A 325 17.63 12.26 -2.15
C TYR A 325 17.39 12.84 -3.54
N ALA A 326 17.38 14.17 -3.62
CA ALA A 326 17.08 14.89 -4.84
C ALA A 326 18.38 15.36 -5.52
N ILE A 327 18.68 14.82 -6.69
CA ILE A 327 19.80 15.21 -7.54
C ILE A 327 19.34 16.29 -8.52
N ASN A 328 19.99 17.44 -8.56
CA ASN A 328 19.67 18.50 -9.52
C ASN A 328 20.16 18.12 -10.94
N LYS A 329 19.31 18.30 -11.96
CA LYS A 329 19.66 18.04 -13.37
C LYS A 329 20.36 19.21 -14.07
N HIS A 330 20.59 20.32 -13.36
CA HIS A 330 21.34 21.50 -13.82
C HIS A 330 20.91 21.93 -15.24
N ASP A 331 21.87 22.06 -16.15
CA ASP A 331 21.68 22.55 -17.51
C ASP A 331 20.87 21.59 -18.40
N ASN A 332 20.61 20.35 -17.97
CA ASN A 332 19.71 19.41 -18.66
C ASN A 332 18.22 19.66 -18.33
N ASN A 333 17.91 20.89 -17.93
CA ASN A 333 16.55 21.33 -17.70
C ASN A 333 15.88 21.73 -19.02
N LYS A 334 15.50 20.73 -19.82
CA LYS A 334 14.79 20.92 -21.09
C LYS A 334 13.32 21.30 -20.83
N GLY A 335 12.99 22.58 -20.99
CA GLY A 335 11.64 23.14 -20.81
C GLY A 335 11.64 24.41 -19.93
N PRO A 336 10.50 25.12 -19.78
CA PRO A 336 10.42 26.38 -19.03
C PRO A 336 10.36 26.12 -17.51
N PHE A 337 11.21 25.26 -16.98
CA PHE A 337 11.25 24.92 -15.56
C PHE A 337 12.34 25.73 -14.87
N SER A 338 12.08 26.23 -13.66
CA SER A 338 13.07 26.94 -12.85
C SER A 338 14.06 26.00 -12.15
N SER A 339 13.69 24.74 -11.96
CA SER A 339 14.55 23.67 -11.42
C SER A 339 13.99 22.32 -11.85
N ARG A 340 14.87 21.34 -12.07
CA ARG A 340 14.50 19.95 -12.37
C ARG A 340 15.38 19.02 -11.58
N LYS A 341 14.78 18.22 -10.70
CA LYS A 341 15.49 17.27 -9.84
C LYS A 341 15.05 15.84 -10.14
N ASP A 342 15.95 14.89 -9.96
CA ASP A 342 15.66 13.46 -9.95
C ASP A 342 15.73 12.94 -8.51
N TYR A 343 14.70 12.25 -8.05
CA TYR A 343 14.63 11.77 -6.67
C TYR A 343 15.01 10.29 -6.63
N MET A 344 16.12 9.98 -5.97
CA MET A 344 16.58 8.61 -5.74
C MET A 344 15.99 8.11 -4.42
N LEU A 345 15.39 6.93 -4.43
CA LEU A 345 14.92 6.25 -3.23
C LEU A 345 15.97 5.26 -2.75
N TYR A 346 16.34 5.30 -1.47
CA TYR A 346 17.41 4.48 -0.91
C TYR A 346 17.18 2.98 -1.15
N ASP A 347 15.96 2.48 -0.90
CA ASP A 347 15.55 1.08 -1.08
C ASP A 347 15.51 0.62 -2.55
N ARG A 348 15.64 1.56 -3.49
CA ARG A 348 15.62 1.31 -4.94
C ARG A 348 16.98 1.46 -5.60
N ILE A 349 18.02 1.81 -4.87
CA ILE A 349 19.40 1.82 -5.38
C ILE A 349 19.98 0.41 -5.19
N LEU A 350 20.39 -0.22 -6.29
CA LEU A 350 21.13 -1.48 -6.26
C LEU A 350 22.62 -1.22 -6.01
N THR A 351 23.19 -0.26 -6.76
CA THR A 351 24.58 0.19 -6.65
C THR A 351 24.73 1.59 -7.26
N PHE A 352 25.85 2.26 -7.00
CA PHE A 352 26.24 3.47 -7.72
C PHE A 352 27.75 3.49 -7.99
N GLU A 353 28.13 4.16 -9.07
CA GLU A 353 29.52 4.37 -9.48
C GLU A 353 29.81 5.87 -9.57
N VAL A 354 31.01 6.29 -9.15
CA VAL A 354 31.50 7.66 -9.31
C VAL A 354 32.76 7.63 -10.17
N SER A 355 32.72 8.31 -11.31
CA SER A 355 33.84 8.45 -12.25
C SER A 355 34.31 9.91 -12.29
N GLU A 356 35.48 10.19 -11.73
CA GLU A 356 36.09 11.54 -11.76
C GLU A 356 36.77 11.82 -13.10
N TYR A 357 36.70 13.07 -13.59
CA TYR A 357 37.41 13.47 -14.80
C TYR A 357 38.93 13.52 -14.58
N SER A 358 39.71 13.01 -15.53
CA SER A 358 41.16 13.20 -15.55
C SER A 358 41.50 14.69 -15.67
N LYS A 359 42.49 15.16 -14.90
CA LYS A 359 42.97 16.54 -14.93
C LYS A 359 43.63 16.94 -16.25
#